data_AF-A0A915BHC1-F1
#
_entry.id   AF-A0A915BHC1-F1
#
_cell.length_a   1.000
_cell.length_b   1.000
_cell.length_c   1.000
_cell.angle_alpha   90.00
_cell.angle_beta   90.00
_cell.angle_gamma   90.00
#
_symmetry.space_group_name_H-M   'P 1'
#
loop_
_entity.id
_entity.type
_entity.pdbx_description
1 polymer ?
#
loop_
_entity_poly.entity_id
_entity_poly.type
_entity_poly.pdbx_seq_one_letter_code
_entity_poly.pdbx_strand_id
1 'polypeptide(L)'
;MPPGDSLNEYDSESGRLAALASDTDAKMDEQDWETTLMEEARFFKEMSDELKVVGCPLFGGRYCRRLSQENREKAAVLEDRVDLLLGFESSSLSSFRARTRDELRLFIAQGDTLTAFKEKMKQFDFSLKCNAVWSSDAIAYRCNTCAYNPCMSLCAECFQNSNHRGHDFNRFFSQAGGACDCGNTDVLRESG
;
A
#
# COMPACT_ATOMS: atom_id res chain seq x y z
N MET A 1 -47.05 12.05 59.83
CA MET A 1 -45.89 12.70 59.18
C MET A 1 -45.02 11.62 58.52
N PRO A 2 -44.33 11.94 57.39
CA PRO A 2 -43.98 11.06 56.24
C PRO A 2 -42.45 10.75 56.22
N PRO A 3 -41.66 10.57 55.09
CA PRO A 3 -41.88 10.24 53.65
C PRO A 3 -40.85 9.23 53.01
N GLY A 4 -40.91 9.02 51.67
CA GLY A 4 -39.79 8.69 50.72
C GLY A 4 -39.41 7.20 50.51
N ASP A 5 -39.07 6.66 49.33
CA ASP A 5 -38.55 7.23 48.07
C ASP A 5 -38.91 6.39 46.83
N SER A 6 -39.12 7.09 45.71
CA SER A 6 -39.05 6.58 44.32
C SER A 6 -37.72 7.02 43.71
N LEU A 7 -36.92 6.12 43.12
CA LEU A 7 -35.84 6.50 42.20
C LEU A 7 -35.64 5.46 41.08
N ASN A 8 -36.05 5.88 39.87
CA ASN A 8 -35.37 5.81 38.57
C ASN A 8 -34.77 4.48 38.06
N GLU A 9 -35.54 3.78 37.22
CA GLU A 9 -35.02 3.03 36.07
C GLU A 9 -34.92 3.96 34.85
N TYR A 10 -33.83 4.73 34.74
CA TYR A 10 -33.43 5.46 33.54
C TYR A 10 -31.93 5.72 33.65
N ASP A 11 -31.08 4.82 33.12
CA ASP A 11 -29.68 5.19 32.78
C ASP A 11 -28.92 4.18 31.89
N SER A 12 -29.60 3.32 31.13
CA SER A 12 -28.91 2.31 30.28
C SER A 12 -28.96 2.60 28.77
N GLU A 13 -29.87 3.47 28.29
CA GLU A 13 -29.91 3.90 26.89
C GLU A 13 -28.99 5.09 26.61
N SER A 14 -28.88 6.05 27.55
CA SER A 14 -28.04 7.24 27.40
C SER A 14 -26.55 6.90 27.25
N GLY A 15 -26.06 5.86 27.93
CA GLY A 15 -24.67 5.39 27.80
C GLY A 15 -24.34 4.71 26.46
N ARG A 16 -25.31 4.02 25.84
CA ARG A 16 -25.13 3.40 24.51
C ARG A 16 -25.22 4.44 23.38
N LEU A 17 -26.12 5.42 23.51
CA LEU A 17 -26.22 6.54 22.59
C LEU A 17 -24.99 7.45 22.67
N ALA A 18 -24.44 7.69 23.86
CA ALA A 18 -23.19 8.44 24.03
C ALA A 18 -21.97 7.70 23.45
N ALA A 19 -21.90 6.37 23.62
CA ALA A 19 -20.84 5.56 23.01
C ALA A 19 -20.95 5.51 21.47
N LEU A 20 -22.15 5.34 20.92
CA LEU A 20 -22.38 5.46 19.47
C LEU A 20 -22.07 6.87 18.97
N ALA A 21 -22.45 7.91 19.70
CA ALA A 21 -22.18 9.31 19.35
C ALA A 21 -20.67 9.61 19.34
N SER A 22 -19.91 9.09 20.31
CA SER A 22 -18.44 9.22 20.34
C SER A 22 -17.75 8.44 19.23
N ASP A 23 -18.30 7.29 18.84
CA ASP A 23 -17.77 6.46 17.76
C ASP A 23 -18.15 7.04 16.37
N THR A 24 -19.28 7.76 16.27
CA THR A 24 -19.63 8.53 15.08
C THR A 24 -18.86 9.83 14.97
N ASP A 25 -18.58 10.55 16.06
CA ASP A 25 -17.77 11.78 16.02
C ASP A 25 -16.32 11.47 15.67
N ALA A 26 -15.75 10.39 16.20
CA ALA A 26 -14.41 9.94 15.82
C ALA A 26 -14.34 9.50 14.35
N LYS A 27 -15.33 8.77 13.84
CA LYS A 27 -15.41 8.40 12.42
C LYS A 27 -15.68 9.58 11.50
N MET A 28 -16.40 10.60 11.96
CA MET A 28 -16.71 11.80 11.19
C MET A 28 -15.48 12.70 11.07
N ASP A 29 -14.69 12.84 12.13
CA ASP A 29 -13.38 13.53 12.12
C ASP A 29 -12.35 12.74 11.28
N GLU A 30 -12.40 11.40 11.33
CA GLU A 30 -11.52 10.53 10.55
C GLU A 30 -11.82 10.56 9.03
N GLN A 31 -13.09 10.65 8.64
CA GLN A 31 -13.48 10.74 7.21
C GLN A 31 -13.17 12.11 6.59
N ASP A 32 -13.18 13.17 7.40
CA ASP A 32 -12.95 14.55 6.96
C ASP A 32 -11.48 14.81 6.58
N TRP A 33 -10.52 14.31 7.39
CA TRP A 33 -9.10 14.48 7.07
C TRP A 33 -8.67 13.64 5.86
N GLU A 34 -9.20 12.41 5.69
CA GLU A 34 -8.89 11.58 4.51
C GLU A 34 -9.35 12.27 3.22
N THR A 35 -10.57 12.81 3.24
CA THR A 35 -11.14 13.53 2.08
C THR A 35 -10.31 14.75 1.74
N THR A 36 -9.95 15.55 2.75
CA THR A 36 -9.09 16.73 2.59
C THR A 36 -7.74 16.36 1.97
N LEU A 37 -7.11 15.28 2.47
CA LEU A 37 -5.80 14.85 1.98
C LEU A 37 -5.88 14.25 0.57
N MET A 38 -7.00 13.58 0.23
CA MET A 38 -7.25 13.10 -1.13
C MET A 38 -7.41 14.24 -2.13
N GLU A 39 -8.09 15.31 -1.75
CA GLU A 39 -8.20 16.53 -2.58
C GLU A 39 -6.85 17.20 -2.78
N GLU A 40 -6.04 17.29 -1.71
CA GLU A 40 -4.67 17.77 -1.79
C GLU A 40 -3.81 16.89 -2.72
N ALA A 41 -3.89 15.56 -2.59
CA ALA A 41 -3.18 14.62 -3.46
C ALA A 41 -3.60 14.77 -4.94
N ARG A 42 -4.89 15.03 -5.20
CA ARG A 42 -5.39 15.31 -6.56
C ARG A 42 -4.81 16.60 -7.11
N PHE A 43 -4.78 17.67 -6.32
CA PHE A 43 -4.18 18.94 -6.71
C PHE A 43 -2.70 18.79 -7.10
N PHE A 44 -1.90 18.10 -6.28
CA PHE A 44 -0.49 17.85 -6.60
C PHE A 44 -0.32 16.91 -7.79
N LYS A 45 -1.23 15.96 -8.01
CA LYS A 45 -1.23 15.09 -9.19
C LYS A 45 -1.43 15.89 -10.47
N GLU A 46 -2.41 16.79 -10.50
CA GLU A 46 -2.67 17.67 -11.66
C GLU A 46 -1.45 18.54 -11.96
N MET A 47 -0.87 19.17 -10.93
CA MET A 47 0.35 19.96 -11.07
C MET A 47 1.53 19.12 -11.60
N SER A 48 1.69 17.89 -11.11
CA SER A 48 2.74 16.97 -11.57
C SER A 48 2.55 16.58 -13.04
N ASP A 49 1.32 16.34 -13.48
CA ASP A 49 1.02 16.03 -14.89
C ASP A 49 1.32 17.22 -15.82
N GLU A 50 0.95 18.44 -15.43
CA GLU A 50 1.28 19.65 -16.18
C GLU A 50 2.80 19.81 -16.35
N LEU A 51 3.55 19.64 -15.26
CA LEU A 51 5.01 19.70 -15.27
C LEU A 51 5.62 18.60 -16.15
N LYS A 52 5.04 17.40 -16.14
CA LYS A 52 5.49 16.29 -16.99
C LYS A 52 5.29 16.59 -18.47
N VAL A 53 4.16 17.18 -18.86
CA VAL A 53 3.86 17.54 -20.25
C VAL A 53 4.88 18.54 -20.81
N VAL A 54 5.33 19.50 -19.99
CA VAL A 54 6.35 20.47 -20.40
C VAL A 54 7.79 19.94 -20.32
N GLY A 55 7.96 18.66 -19.95
CA GLY A 55 9.27 18.03 -19.82
C GLY A 55 10.08 18.56 -18.64
N CYS A 56 9.43 18.95 -17.55
CA CYS A 56 10.09 19.26 -16.30
C CYS A 56 10.90 18.04 -15.82
N PRO A 57 12.17 18.20 -15.39
CA PRO A 57 12.91 17.13 -14.75
C PRO A 57 12.19 16.69 -13.47
N LEU A 58 12.41 15.43 -13.07
CA LEU A 58 11.84 14.86 -11.85
C LEU A 58 12.28 15.61 -10.57
N PHE A 59 13.50 16.17 -10.59
CA PHE A 59 14.06 16.94 -9.47
C PHE A 59 14.78 18.19 -10.00
N GLY A 60 14.79 19.25 -9.20
CA GLY A 60 15.45 20.51 -9.53
C GLY A 60 14.68 21.32 -10.58
N GLY A 61 13.38 21.07 -10.72
CA GLY A 61 12.50 21.80 -11.63
C GLY A 61 12.48 23.29 -11.31
N ARG A 62 12.54 23.64 -10.01
CA ARG A 62 12.71 25.00 -9.47
C ARG A 62 13.85 25.78 -10.15
N TYR A 63 14.95 25.10 -10.48
CA TYR A 63 16.16 25.71 -11.02
C TYR A 63 16.31 25.50 -12.55
N CYS A 64 15.35 24.82 -13.17
CA CYS A 64 15.42 24.50 -14.59
C CYS A 64 15.12 25.73 -15.46
N ARG A 65 16.17 26.40 -15.95
CA ARG A 65 16.08 27.61 -16.78
C ARG A 65 15.28 27.45 -18.08
N ARG A 66 15.07 26.21 -18.53
CA ARG A 66 14.26 25.89 -19.72
C ARG A 66 12.76 26.04 -19.48
N LEU A 67 12.33 26.02 -18.22
CA LEU A 67 10.92 26.15 -17.84
C LEU A 67 10.55 27.63 -17.66
N SER A 68 9.29 27.96 -17.89
CA SER A 68 8.72 29.27 -17.57
C SER A 68 8.86 29.56 -16.06
N GLN A 69 8.78 30.84 -15.67
CA GLN A 69 8.78 31.22 -14.26
C GLN A 69 7.65 30.51 -13.49
N GLU A 70 6.44 30.48 -14.06
CA GLU A 70 5.28 29.79 -13.50
C GLU A 70 5.54 28.29 -13.29
N ASN A 71 6.13 27.61 -14.27
CA ASN A 71 6.42 26.17 -14.15
C ASN A 71 7.53 25.90 -13.13
N ARG A 72 8.50 26.81 -12.99
CA ARG A 72 9.51 26.71 -11.93
C ARG A 72 8.90 26.89 -10.54
N GLU A 73 7.91 27.75 -10.40
CA GLU A 73 7.16 27.94 -9.15
C GLU A 73 6.28 26.74 -8.82
N LYS A 74 5.57 26.16 -9.80
CA LYS A 74 4.84 24.90 -9.63
C LYS A 74 5.78 23.76 -9.20
N ALA A 75 6.93 23.61 -9.85
CA ALA A 75 7.93 22.61 -9.48
C ALA A 75 8.47 22.82 -8.06
N ALA A 76 8.73 24.08 -7.68
CA ALA A 76 9.14 24.44 -6.33
C ALA A 76 8.10 24.03 -5.27
N VAL A 77 6.81 24.32 -5.52
CA VAL A 77 5.71 23.95 -4.60
C VAL A 77 5.60 22.43 -4.43
N LEU A 78 5.76 21.67 -5.52
CA LEU A 78 5.77 20.20 -5.47
C LEU A 78 6.97 19.66 -4.69
N GLU A 79 8.17 20.19 -4.95
CA GLU A 79 9.42 19.82 -4.24
C GLU A 79 9.31 20.08 -2.73
N ASP A 80 8.88 21.29 -2.34
CA ASP A 80 8.73 21.69 -0.94
C ASP A 80 7.72 20.78 -0.20
N ARG A 81 6.63 20.36 -0.88
CA ARG A 81 5.65 19.44 -0.28
C ARG A 81 6.23 18.04 -0.06
N VAL A 82 7.01 17.53 -1.00
CA VAL A 82 7.67 16.22 -0.87
C VAL A 82 8.68 16.24 0.28
N ASP A 83 9.49 17.29 0.40
CA ASP A 83 10.45 17.44 1.50
C ASP A 83 9.76 17.48 2.87
N LEU A 84 8.61 18.15 2.95
CA LEU A 84 7.79 18.18 4.16
C LEU A 84 7.19 16.80 4.51
N LEU A 85 6.73 16.03 3.51
CA LEU A 85 6.23 14.66 3.73
C LEU A 85 7.33 13.69 4.17
N LEU A 86 8.56 13.87 3.69
CA LEU A 86 9.71 13.04 4.05
C LEU A 86 10.38 13.46 5.36
N GLY A 87 9.91 14.55 6.00
CA GLY A 87 10.36 14.98 7.32
C GLY A 87 11.74 15.64 7.33
N PHE A 88 12.19 16.20 6.20
CA PHE A 88 13.54 16.75 6.08
C PHE A 88 13.79 18.00 6.94
N GLU A 89 12.74 18.68 7.42
CA GLU A 89 12.85 19.92 8.20
C GLU A 89 12.78 19.76 9.74
N SER A 90 12.54 18.56 10.28
CA SER A 90 12.51 18.38 11.73
C SER A 90 13.78 17.66 12.22
N SER A 91 14.60 18.38 12.99
CA SER A 91 15.75 17.85 13.75
C SER A 91 15.38 16.76 14.79
N SER A 92 14.16 16.23 14.74
CA SER A 92 13.67 15.16 15.60
C SER A 92 13.20 13.97 14.75
N LEU A 93 14.13 13.07 14.45
CA LEU A 93 13.91 11.74 13.87
C LEU A 93 13.03 10.81 14.73
N SER A 94 12.42 11.30 15.82
CA SER A 94 11.79 10.47 16.85
C SER A 94 10.29 10.27 16.71
N SER A 95 9.66 10.71 15.62
CA SER A 95 8.32 10.23 15.27
C SER A 95 8.07 10.40 13.79
N PHE A 96 8.34 9.34 13.02
CA PHE A 96 7.36 8.95 12.01
C PHE A 96 6.02 8.91 12.74
N ARG A 97 5.20 9.96 12.59
CA ARG A 97 3.89 9.99 13.23
C ARG A 97 3.13 8.80 12.65
N ALA A 98 2.34 8.08 13.46
CA ALA A 98 1.55 6.96 12.96
C ALA A 98 0.73 7.32 11.70
N ARG A 99 0.35 8.61 11.57
CA ARG A 99 -0.34 9.19 10.41
C ARG A 99 0.50 9.38 9.15
N THR A 100 1.82 9.55 9.23
CA THR A 100 2.68 9.77 8.04
C THR A 100 2.58 8.62 7.04
N ARG A 101 2.45 7.38 7.52
CA ARG A 101 2.25 6.21 6.65
C ARG A 101 0.94 6.30 5.86
N ASP A 102 -0.14 6.71 6.52
CA ASP A 102 -1.46 6.74 5.91
C ASP A 102 -1.61 7.97 5.00
N GLU A 103 -1.00 9.09 5.37
CA GLU A 103 -0.81 10.24 4.47
C GLU A 103 -0.09 9.85 3.18
N LEU A 104 1.07 9.19 3.29
CA LEU A 104 1.84 8.73 2.13
C LEU A 104 1.03 7.78 1.25
N ARG A 105 0.22 6.89 1.82
CA ARG A 105 -0.65 5.99 1.05
C ARG A 105 -1.69 6.74 0.23
N LEU A 106 -2.29 7.79 0.79
CA LEU A 106 -3.25 8.63 0.08
C LEU A 106 -2.58 9.46 -1.03
N PHE A 107 -1.38 9.99 -0.78
CA PHE A 107 -0.59 10.66 -1.83
C PHE A 107 -0.19 9.72 -2.98
N ILE A 108 0.21 8.49 -2.67
CA ILE A 108 0.50 7.44 -3.67
C ILE A 108 -0.76 7.09 -4.47
N ALA A 109 -1.93 7.15 -3.85
CA ALA A 109 -3.21 6.94 -4.53
C ALA A 109 -3.63 8.12 -5.43
N GLN A 110 -2.94 9.27 -5.38
CA GLN A 110 -3.10 10.39 -6.32
C GLN A 110 -4.54 10.92 -6.43
N GLY A 111 -5.30 10.88 -5.33
CA GLY A 111 -6.69 11.34 -5.27
C GLY A 111 -7.76 10.26 -5.51
N ASP A 112 -7.35 9.01 -5.77
CA ASP A 112 -8.23 7.84 -5.73
C ASP A 112 -8.44 7.37 -4.27
N THR A 113 -9.59 6.73 -4.00
CA THR A 113 -9.75 6.01 -2.72
C THR A 113 -8.74 4.86 -2.65
N LEU A 114 -8.27 4.50 -1.45
CA LEU A 114 -7.31 3.40 -1.28
C LEU A 114 -7.83 2.08 -1.88
N THR A 115 -9.14 1.84 -1.83
CA THR A 115 -9.76 0.66 -2.44
C THR A 115 -9.67 0.70 -3.96
N ALA A 116 -10.04 1.81 -4.59
CA ALA A 116 -9.94 1.97 -6.04
C ALA A 116 -8.48 1.87 -6.52
N PHE A 117 -7.55 2.50 -5.79
CA PHE A 117 -6.12 2.41 -6.07
C PHE A 117 -5.62 0.97 -5.99
N LYS A 118 -6.00 0.20 -4.96
CA LYS A 118 -5.63 -1.21 -4.83
C LYS A 118 -6.16 -2.06 -5.99
N GLU A 119 -7.42 -1.89 -6.38
CA GLU A 119 -7.99 -2.61 -7.53
C GLU A 119 -7.28 -2.23 -8.84
N LYS A 120 -6.93 -0.96 -9.02
CA LYS A 120 -6.11 -0.51 -10.16
C LYS A 120 -4.72 -1.15 -10.13
N MET A 121 -4.04 -1.17 -8.98
CA MET A 121 -2.73 -1.80 -8.83
C MET A 121 -2.77 -3.31 -9.08
N LYS A 122 -3.85 -4.02 -8.72
CA LYS A 122 -4.02 -5.45 -9.06
C LYS A 122 -4.06 -5.73 -10.56
N GLN A 123 -4.45 -4.75 -11.38
CA GLN A 123 -4.42 -4.88 -12.85
C GLN A 123 -3.00 -4.77 -13.39
N PHE A 124 -2.09 -4.18 -12.62
CA PHE A 124 -0.68 -4.10 -12.95
C PHE A 124 0.06 -5.21 -12.21
N ASP A 125 0.24 -6.36 -12.86
CA ASP A 125 1.16 -7.38 -12.35
C ASP A 125 2.60 -6.90 -12.57
N PHE A 126 3.11 -6.09 -11.63
CA PHE A 126 4.49 -5.61 -11.66
C PHE A 126 5.52 -6.71 -11.33
N SER A 127 5.05 -7.93 -11.04
CA SER A 127 5.91 -9.03 -10.68
C SER A 127 5.91 -10.05 -11.81
N LEU A 128 7.05 -10.19 -12.50
CA LEU A 128 7.33 -11.42 -13.25
C LEU A 128 7.32 -12.66 -12.34
N LYS A 129 7.30 -12.46 -11.01
CA LYS A 129 7.27 -13.52 -9.99
C LYS A 129 5.85 -13.76 -9.50
N CYS A 130 5.46 -15.03 -9.37
CA CYS A 130 4.13 -15.40 -8.86
C CYS A 130 3.92 -15.00 -7.38
N ASN A 131 4.91 -15.24 -6.51
CA ASN A 131 4.86 -14.96 -5.06
C ASN A 131 3.64 -15.53 -4.31
N ALA A 132 2.85 -16.44 -4.89
CA ALA A 132 1.71 -17.05 -4.19
C ALA A 132 2.19 -17.69 -2.88
N VAL A 133 1.59 -17.26 -1.75
CA VAL A 133 1.94 -17.72 -0.40
C VAL A 133 0.92 -18.74 0.08
N TRP A 134 1.37 -19.76 0.79
CA TRP A 134 0.50 -20.79 1.37
C TRP A 134 0.90 -21.15 2.80
N SER A 135 -0.09 -21.66 3.55
CA SER A 135 0.05 -22.17 4.92
C SER A 135 0.50 -23.64 4.94
N SER A 136 0.61 -24.23 6.13
CA SER A 136 0.95 -25.65 6.29
C SER A 136 0.00 -26.57 5.52
N ASP A 137 0.50 -27.74 5.14
CA ASP A 137 -0.21 -28.82 4.44
C ASP A 137 -0.69 -28.49 3.02
N ALA A 138 -0.27 -27.35 2.47
CA ALA A 138 -0.47 -27.05 1.07
C ALA A 138 0.44 -27.91 0.16
N ILE A 139 -0.05 -28.19 -1.05
CA ILE A 139 0.69 -28.95 -2.06
C ILE A 139 1.60 -27.99 -2.83
N ALA A 140 2.89 -28.31 -2.87
CA ALA A 140 3.89 -27.59 -3.64
C ALA A 140 4.71 -28.55 -4.51
N TYR A 141 5.36 -27.98 -5.52
CA TYR A 141 6.19 -28.70 -6.47
C TYR A 141 7.63 -28.22 -6.38
N ARG A 142 8.56 -29.12 -6.63
CA ARG A 142 9.99 -28.81 -6.71
C ARG A 142 10.58 -29.48 -7.92
N CYS A 143 11.04 -28.69 -8.89
CA CYS A 143 11.80 -29.18 -10.02
C CYS A 143 13.30 -29.11 -9.70
N ASN A 144 13.92 -30.25 -9.39
CA ASN A 144 15.35 -30.34 -9.10
C ASN A 144 16.22 -29.97 -10.32
N THR A 145 15.69 -30.14 -11.53
CA THR A 145 16.39 -29.74 -12.77
C THR A 145 16.43 -28.22 -12.95
N CYS A 146 15.35 -27.51 -12.59
CA CYS A 146 15.27 -26.05 -12.75
C CYS A 146 15.81 -25.28 -11.54
N ALA A 147 15.87 -25.90 -10.36
CA ALA A 147 16.32 -25.25 -9.15
C ALA A 147 17.85 -25.05 -9.11
N TYR A 148 18.31 -23.91 -8.61
CA TYR A 148 19.71 -23.74 -8.16
C TYR A 148 19.94 -24.31 -6.76
N ASN A 149 18.90 -24.35 -5.93
CA ASN A 149 18.99 -24.80 -4.55
C ASN A 149 17.78 -25.66 -4.15
N PRO A 150 17.92 -26.51 -3.11
CA PRO A 150 16.86 -27.40 -2.67
C PRO A 150 15.84 -26.70 -1.76
N CYS A 151 15.73 -25.37 -1.76
CA CYS A 151 14.65 -24.66 -1.07
C CYS A 151 13.55 -24.23 -2.05
N MET A 152 13.84 -24.23 -3.35
CA MET A 152 12.92 -23.79 -4.40
C MET A 152 11.59 -24.56 -4.38
N SER A 153 10.49 -23.82 -4.43
CA SER A 153 9.12 -24.34 -4.40
C SER A 153 8.22 -23.59 -5.39
N LEU A 154 7.44 -24.31 -6.18
CA LEU A 154 6.45 -23.78 -7.12
C LEU A 154 5.03 -24.12 -6.68
N CYS A 155 4.10 -23.19 -6.86
CA CYS A 155 2.67 -23.49 -6.74
C CYS A 155 2.21 -24.40 -7.88
N ALA A 156 1.04 -25.04 -7.72
CA ALA A 156 0.49 -25.96 -8.73
C ALA A 156 0.29 -25.30 -10.10
N GLU A 157 -0.21 -24.07 -10.11
CA GLU A 157 -0.47 -23.32 -11.33
C GLU A 157 0.81 -23.02 -12.11
N CYS A 158 1.85 -22.52 -11.43
CA CYS A 158 3.14 -22.24 -12.07
C CYS A 158 3.80 -23.52 -12.58
N PHE A 159 3.79 -24.60 -11.80
CA PHE A 159 4.34 -25.87 -12.25
C PHE A 159 3.62 -26.44 -13.47
N GLN A 160 2.30 -26.30 -13.55
CA GLN A 160 1.51 -26.83 -14.68
C GLN A 160 1.60 -25.96 -15.93
N ASN A 161 1.74 -24.65 -15.76
CA ASN A 161 1.81 -23.69 -16.88
C ASN A 161 3.24 -23.51 -17.42
N SER A 162 4.26 -23.97 -16.69
CA SER A 162 5.67 -24.01 -17.12
C SER A 162 6.04 -25.33 -17.81
N ASN A 163 7.13 -25.33 -18.58
CA ASN A 163 7.63 -26.53 -19.26
C ASN A 163 8.61 -27.34 -18.39
N HIS A 164 8.07 -28.24 -17.56
CA HIS A 164 8.89 -29.19 -16.79
C HIS A 164 8.87 -30.61 -17.37
N ARG A 165 8.55 -30.77 -18.66
CA ARG A 165 8.42 -32.10 -19.27
C ARG A 165 9.79 -32.80 -19.34
N GLY A 166 9.89 -33.96 -18.70
CA GLY A 166 11.12 -34.75 -18.68
C GLY A 166 12.16 -34.28 -17.66
N HIS A 167 11.80 -33.35 -16.78
CA HIS A 167 12.64 -32.93 -15.66
C HIS A 167 12.47 -33.85 -14.45
N ASP A 168 13.46 -33.83 -13.55
CA ASP A 168 13.35 -34.44 -12.24
C ASP A 168 12.62 -33.47 -11.30
N PHE A 169 11.45 -33.88 -10.81
CA PHE A 169 10.65 -33.08 -9.89
C PHE A 169 9.93 -33.93 -8.85
N ASN A 170 9.61 -33.29 -7.73
CA ASN A 170 8.86 -33.87 -6.63
C ASN A 170 7.65 -33.02 -6.28
N ARG A 171 6.55 -33.68 -5.91
CA ARG A 171 5.38 -33.06 -5.30
C ARG A 171 5.42 -33.34 -3.79
N PHE A 172 5.29 -32.32 -2.96
CA PHE A 172 5.39 -32.45 -1.51
C PHE A 172 4.33 -31.62 -0.79
N PHE A 173 4.07 -31.98 0.47
CA PHE A 173 3.23 -31.20 1.39
C PHE A 173 4.10 -30.24 2.20
N SER A 174 3.77 -28.96 2.18
CA SER A 174 4.55 -27.92 2.87
C SER A 174 4.27 -27.93 4.37
N GLN A 175 5.20 -28.39 5.19
CA GLN A 175 4.96 -28.50 6.65
C GLN A 175 4.89 -27.14 7.36
N ALA A 176 5.63 -26.14 6.89
CA ALA A 176 5.77 -24.83 7.54
C ALA A 176 5.20 -23.66 6.72
N GLY A 177 4.37 -23.93 5.71
CA GLY A 177 3.99 -22.94 4.69
C GLY A 177 5.11 -22.66 3.69
N GLY A 178 4.92 -21.68 2.81
CA GLY A 178 5.88 -21.34 1.76
C GLY A 178 5.37 -20.31 0.77
N ALA A 179 6.20 -19.97 -0.21
CA ALA A 179 5.86 -19.06 -1.30
C ALA A 179 6.36 -19.60 -2.65
N CYS A 180 5.69 -19.22 -3.73
CA CYS A 180 6.06 -19.62 -5.08
C CYS A 180 7.29 -18.85 -5.58
N ASP A 181 8.30 -19.59 -6.01
CA ASP A 181 9.55 -19.08 -6.59
C ASP A 181 9.50 -18.85 -8.11
N CYS A 182 8.33 -19.06 -8.75
CA CYS A 182 8.18 -18.79 -10.19
C CYS A 182 8.59 -17.35 -10.50
N GLY A 183 9.40 -17.16 -11.54
CA GLY A 183 9.97 -15.87 -11.95
C GLY A 183 11.16 -15.39 -11.12
N ASN A 184 11.59 -16.12 -10.10
CA ASN A 184 12.74 -15.76 -9.27
C ASN A 184 14.06 -16.29 -9.86
N THR A 185 14.74 -15.48 -10.66
CA THR A 185 16.00 -15.83 -11.35
C THR A 185 17.16 -16.18 -10.42
N ASP A 186 17.08 -15.81 -9.14
CA ASP A 186 18.11 -16.12 -8.15
C ASP A 186 18.06 -17.58 -7.68
N VAL A 187 16.91 -18.26 -7.84
CA VAL A 187 16.69 -19.63 -7.35
C VAL A 187 16.19 -20.59 -8.44
N LEU A 188 15.70 -20.05 -9.56
CA LEU A 188 15.16 -20.78 -10.69
C LEU A 188 15.92 -20.43 -11.98
N ARG A 189 16.31 -21.46 -12.73
CA ARG A 189 16.84 -21.31 -14.10
C ARG A 189 15.75 -20.84 -15.05
N GLU A 190 16.13 -20.23 -16.17
CA GLU A 190 15.20 -19.82 -17.24
C GLU A 190 14.35 -20.96 -17.82
N SER A 191 14.75 -22.22 -17.63
CA SER A 191 14.01 -23.40 -18.05
C SER A 191 12.87 -23.80 -17.09
N GLY A 192 12.65 -23.06 -16.00
CA GLY A 192 11.65 -23.34 -14.97
C GLY A 192 10.46 -22.40 -14.99
#